data_AF-A0AAD6N9Z0-F1
#
_entry.id   AF-A0AAD6N9Z0-F1
#
_cell.length_a   1.000
_cell.length_b   1.000
_cell.length_c   1.000
_cell.angle_alpha   90.00
_cell.angle_beta   90.00
_cell.angle_gamma   90.00
#
_symmetry.space_group_name_H-M   'P 1'
#
loop_
_entity.id
_entity.type
_entity.pdbx_description
1 polymer ?
#
loop_
_entity_poly.entity_id
_entity_poly.type
_entity_poly.pdbx_seq_one_letter_code
_entity_poly.pdbx_strand_id
1 'polypeptide(L)'
;MSSPTKAKETSDLAGLTPGETKHLLLANLCMTTTGKMDWELLATLTDTKAKSARWTHLTGRRKLENAYHEALAGINSKGEAPDNQGDLKSQEKK
;
A
#
# COMPACT_ATOMS: atom_id res chain seq x y z
N MET A 1 -22.19 19.71 -24.71
CA MET A 1 -21.74 18.31 -24.81
C MET A 1 -20.91 18.01 -23.57
N SER A 2 -21.43 17.20 -22.65
CA SER A 2 -20.73 16.87 -21.41
C SER A 2 -19.80 15.69 -21.67
N SER A 3 -18.49 15.92 -21.56
CA SER A 3 -17.49 14.87 -21.63
C SER A 3 -17.67 13.91 -20.45
N PRO A 4 -17.66 12.58 -20.64
CA PRO A 4 -17.62 11.66 -19.52
C PRO A 4 -16.20 11.69 -18.95
N THR A 5 -16.04 12.31 -17.78
CA THR A 5 -14.85 12.16 -16.95
C THR A 5 -14.75 10.68 -16.62
N LYS A 6 -13.83 9.94 -17.27
CA LYS A 6 -13.54 8.56 -16.91
C LYS A 6 -13.11 8.57 -15.44
N ALA A 7 -13.97 8.08 -14.55
CA ALA A 7 -13.62 7.77 -13.18
C ALA A 7 -12.47 6.76 -13.23
N LYS A 8 -11.24 7.22 -13.05
CA LYS A 8 -10.10 6.34 -12.81
C LYS A 8 -10.06 6.04 -11.32
N GLU A 9 -11.10 5.38 -10.82
CA GLU A 9 -11.10 4.80 -9.49
C GLU A 9 -10.26 3.53 -9.52
N THR A 10 -8.95 3.70 -9.42
CA THR A 10 -8.06 2.63 -8.94
C THR A 10 -7.16 3.25 -7.88
N SER A 11 -7.76 3.81 -6.84
CA SER A 11 -7.06 4.30 -5.66
C SER A 11 -7.43 3.39 -4.51
N ASP A 12 -6.60 2.38 -4.22
CA ASP A 12 -6.41 1.89 -2.83
C ASP A 12 -5.36 0.79 -2.68
N LEU A 13 -4.88 0.17 -3.75
CA LEU A 13 -3.89 -0.91 -3.64
C LEU A 13 -2.44 -0.40 -3.56
N ALA A 14 -2.12 0.61 -2.76
CA ALA A 14 -0.71 1.03 -2.52
C ALA A 14 0.15 1.28 -3.80
N GLY A 15 -0.47 1.70 -4.92
CA GLY A 15 0.23 1.85 -6.21
C GLY A 15 0.68 0.53 -6.88
N LEU A 16 0.09 -0.60 -6.47
CA LEU A 16 0.30 -1.90 -7.08
C LEU A 16 -0.40 -1.99 -8.43
N THR A 17 0.32 -2.53 -9.41
CA THR A 17 -0.27 -2.98 -10.67
C THR A 17 -1.08 -4.27 -10.46
N PRO A 18 -2.06 -4.58 -11.31
CA PRO A 18 -2.78 -5.87 -11.24
C PRO A 18 -1.85 -7.09 -11.26
N GLY A 19 -0.74 -7.00 -12.01
CA GLY A 19 0.28 -8.04 -12.06
C GLY A 19 0.99 -8.22 -10.72
N GLU A 20 1.41 -7.14 -10.06
CA GLU A 20 2.03 -7.19 -8.72
C GLU A 20 1.05 -7.73 -7.68
N THR A 21 -0.21 -7.28 -7.69
CA THR A 21 -1.27 -7.80 -6.80
C THR A 21 -1.47 -9.30 -6.99
N LYS A 22 -1.56 -9.77 -8.24
CA LYS A 22 -1.69 -11.20 -8.55
C LYS A 22 -0.50 -12.01 -8.00
N HIS A 23 0.73 -11.52 -8.18
CA HIS A 23 1.93 -12.19 -7.67
C HIS A 23 2.00 -12.21 -6.14
N LEU A 24 1.56 -11.15 -5.46
CA LEU A 24 1.51 -11.09 -4.00
C LEU A 24 0.50 -12.09 -3.43
N LEU A 25 -0.70 -12.17 -4.01
CA LEU A 25 -1.74 -13.08 -3.55
C LEU A 25 -1.33 -14.54 -3.74
N LEU A 26 -0.90 -14.91 -4.95
CA LEU A 26 -0.56 -16.30 -5.29
C LEU A 26 0.72 -16.80 -4.59
N ALA A 27 1.61 -15.90 -4.18
CA ALA A 27 2.80 -16.25 -3.41
C ALA A 27 2.46 -16.95 -2.07
N ASN A 28 1.28 -16.71 -1.48
CA ASN A 28 0.85 -17.41 -0.27
C ASN A 28 0.66 -18.92 -0.48
N LEU A 29 0.29 -19.32 -1.69
CA LEU A 29 0.15 -20.74 -2.07
C LEU A 29 1.48 -21.40 -2.40
N CYS A 30 2.52 -20.58 -2.61
CA CYS A 30 3.85 -21.03 -3.03
C CYS A 30 4.84 -21.09 -1.86
N MET A 31 4.41 -20.76 -0.64
CA MET A 31 5.24 -20.93 0.55
C MET A 31 5.25 -22.40 0.98
N THR A 32 6.43 -22.99 1.02
CA THR A 32 6.64 -24.34 1.55
C THR A 32 6.54 -24.33 3.08
N THR A 33 6.32 -25.51 3.68
CA THR A 33 6.28 -25.70 5.14
C THR A 33 7.56 -25.26 5.87
N THR A 34 8.68 -25.13 5.14
CA THR A 34 9.96 -24.64 5.66
C THR A 34 10.12 -23.12 5.58
N GLY A 35 9.09 -22.39 5.14
CA GLY A 35 9.13 -20.94 4.93
C GLY A 35 9.89 -20.51 3.67
N LYS A 36 10.33 -21.46 2.84
CA LYS A 36 10.96 -21.17 1.54
C LYS A 36 9.89 -20.96 0.48
N MET A 37 10.09 -19.96 -0.37
CA MET A 37 9.24 -19.70 -1.53
C MET A 37 9.61 -20.62 -2.69
N ASP A 38 8.61 -21.29 -3.26
CA ASP A 38 8.72 -21.99 -4.55
C ASP A 38 8.48 -21.01 -5.71
N TRP A 39 9.57 -20.50 -6.28
CA TRP A 39 9.52 -19.51 -7.36
C TRP A 39 9.09 -20.12 -8.70
N GLU A 40 9.27 -21.43 -8.91
CA GLU A 40 8.87 -22.12 -10.14
C GLU A 40 7.35 -22.34 -10.14
N LEU A 41 6.79 -22.71 -8.99
CA LEU A 41 5.34 -22.79 -8.82
C LEU A 41 4.69 -21.41 -9.01
N LEU A 42 5.23 -20.36 -8.41
CA LEU A 42 4.70 -19.01 -8.58
C LEU A 42 4.73 -18.56 -10.05
N ALA A 43 5.83 -18.83 -10.75
CA ALA A 43 5.96 -18.55 -12.18
C ALA A 43 4.91 -19.28 -13.01
N THR A 44 4.64 -20.54 -12.69
CA THR A 44 3.60 -21.34 -13.35
C THR A 44 2.21 -20.74 -13.12
N LEU A 45 1.88 -20.36 -11.89
CA LEU A 45 0.57 -19.76 -11.55
C LEU A 45 0.36 -18.36 -12.16
N THR A 46 1.45 -17.64 -12.47
CA THR A 46 1.38 -16.31 -13.05
C THR A 46 1.65 -16.26 -14.54
N ASP A 47 1.97 -17.38 -15.18
CA ASP A 47 2.39 -17.48 -16.58
C ASP A 47 3.61 -16.58 -16.89
N THR A 48 4.64 -16.68 -16.06
CA THR A 48 5.88 -15.91 -16.20
C THR A 48 7.11 -16.78 -15.96
N LYS A 49 8.32 -16.25 -16.24
CA LYS A 49 9.58 -16.91 -15.88
C LYS A 49 9.84 -16.74 -14.38
N ALA A 50 10.41 -17.74 -13.71
CA ALA A 50 10.72 -17.71 -12.26
C ALA A 50 11.46 -16.44 -11.80
N LYS A 51 12.47 -15.98 -12.56
CA LYS A 51 13.18 -14.72 -12.26
C LYS A 51 12.26 -13.49 -12.32
N SER A 52 11.34 -13.46 -13.28
CA SER A 52 10.35 -12.39 -13.42
C SER A 52 9.32 -12.45 -12.30
N ALA A 53 8.79 -13.65 -11.99
CA ALA A 53 7.85 -13.85 -10.90
C ALA A 53 8.44 -13.36 -9.56
N ARG A 54 9.69 -13.73 -9.30
CA ARG A 54 10.44 -13.26 -8.12
C ARG A 54 10.58 -11.74 -8.11
N TRP A 55 10.98 -11.13 -9.22
CA TRP A 55 11.18 -9.68 -9.29
C TRP A 55 9.87 -8.91 -9.09
N THR A 56 8.80 -9.32 -9.77
CA THR A 56 7.46 -8.71 -9.66
C THR A 56 6.92 -8.83 -8.24
N HIS A 57 7.04 -10.01 -7.62
CA HIS A 57 6.66 -10.22 -6.22
C HIS A 57 7.42 -9.29 -5.28
N LEU A 58 8.75 -9.23 -5.38
CA LEU A 58 9.57 -8.39 -4.50
C LEU A 58 9.29 -6.89 -4.70
N THR A 59 9.04 -6.47 -5.94
CA THR A 59 8.70 -5.07 -6.26
C THR A 59 7.36 -4.70 -5.65
N GLY A 60 6.33 -5.54 -5.84
CA GLY A 60 5.02 -5.36 -5.20
C GLY A 60 5.14 -5.33 -3.68
N ARG A 61 5.93 -6.22 -3.10
CA ARG A 61 6.12 -6.29 -1.64
C ARG A 61 6.71 -5.00 -1.08
N ARG A 62 7.75 -4.45 -1.72
CA ARG A 62 8.35 -3.16 -1.33
C ARG A 62 7.37 -2.00 -1.41
N LYS A 63 6.55 -1.95 -2.46
CA LYS A 63 5.50 -0.91 -2.58
C LYS A 63 4.50 -0.99 -1.43
N LEU A 64 4.08 -2.20 -1.09
CA LEU A 64 3.16 -2.44 0.01
C LEU A 64 3.79 -2.07 1.37
N GLU A 65 5.04 -2.47 1.60
CA GLU A 65 5.81 -2.11 2.80
C GLU A 65 5.91 -0.57 2.94
N ASN A 66 6.28 0.15 1.87
CA ASN A 66 6.39 1.60 1.88
C ASN A 66 5.04 2.29 2.18
N ALA A 67 3.96 1.88 1.50
CA ALA A 67 2.64 2.45 1.74
C ALA A 67 2.17 2.22 3.19
N TYR A 68 2.50 1.07 3.77
CA TYR A 68 2.19 0.78 5.17
C TYR A 68 3.02 1.64 6.13
N HIS A 69 4.32 1.84 5.85
CA HIS A 69 5.16 2.74 6.63
C HIS A 69 4.67 4.19 6.59
N GLU A 70 4.27 4.68 5.42
CA GLU A 70 3.67 6.01 5.27
C GLU A 70 2.36 6.13 6.06
N ALA A 71 1.49 5.12 5.98
CA ALA A 71 0.24 5.08 6.74
C ALA A 71 0.51 5.11 8.26
N LEU A 72 1.46 4.32 8.75
CA LEU A 72 1.85 4.31 10.16
C LEU A 72 2.47 5.64 10.60
N ALA A 73 3.31 6.26 9.79
CA ALA A 73 3.87 7.58 10.07
C ALA A 73 2.78 8.65 10.17
N GLY A 74 1.78 8.59 9.28
CA GLY A 74 0.60 9.47 9.31
C GLY A 74 -0.31 9.26 10.55
N ILE A 75 -0.37 8.04 11.08
CA ILE A 75 -1.08 7.75 12.33
C ILE A 75 -0.33 8.34 13.53
N ASN A 76 0.99 8.15 13.60
CA ASN A 76 1.81 8.64 14.71
C ASN A 76 1.92 10.17 14.76
N SER A 77 1.86 10.84 13.59
CA SER A 77 1.89 12.31 13.50
C SER A 77 0.54 12.99 13.78
N LYS A 78 -0.56 12.23 13.86
CA LYS A 78 -1.87 12.74 14.33
C LYS A 78 -2.03 12.68 15.86
N GLY A 79 -1.01 12.22 16.59
CA GLY A 79 -0.98 12.12 18.06
C GLY A 79 -0.47 13.35 18.81
N GLU A 80 -0.03 14.41 18.12
CA GLU A 80 0.36 15.69 18.74
C GLU A 80 -0.56 16.81 18.26
N ALA A 81 -1.80 16.83 18.76
CA ALA A 81 -2.52 18.08 18.89
C ALA A 81 -2.13 18.68 20.24
N PRO A 82 -1.47 19.85 20.32
CA PRO A 82 -1.42 20.58 21.56
C PRO A 82 -2.84 21.09 21.87
N ASP A 83 -3.48 20.44 22.85
CA ASP A 83 -4.52 21.06 23.65
C ASP A 83 -3.94 22.31 24.32
N ASN A 84 -4.20 23.48 23.74
CA ASN A 84 -4.48 24.70 24.51
C ASN A 84 -4.96 25.83 23.59
N GLN A 85 -6.26 25.80 23.25
CA GLN A 85 -6.98 27.02 22.89
C GLN A 85 -7.51 27.64 24.19
N GLY A 86 -6.63 28.35 24.89
CA GLY A 86 -6.97 29.09 26.10
C GLY A 86 -6.14 30.36 26.17
N ASP A 87 -6.59 31.43 25.53
CA ASP A 87 -6.64 32.81 26.08
C ASP A 87 -7.15 33.79 25.01
N LEU A 88 -8.47 33.97 24.91
CA LEU A 88 -9.05 35.16 24.28
C LEU A 88 -9.16 36.23 25.38
N LYS A 89 -8.09 37.01 25.52
CA LYS A 89 -8.02 38.22 26.34
C LYS A 89 -9.17 39.17 25.99
N SER A 90 -10.02 39.40 27.00
CA SER A 90 -10.63 40.67 27.40
C SER A 90 -11.02 41.67 26.30
N GLN A 91 -12.32 41.74 25.99
CA GLN A 91 -12.93 43.02 25.61
C GLN A 91 -13.31 43.78 26.88
N GLU A 92 -12.56 44.85 27.14
CA GLU A 92 -12.81 45.80 28.21
C GLU A 92 -14.01 46.68 27.85
N LYS A 93 -15.05 46.63 28.68
CA LYS A 93 -16.14 47.59 28.72
C LYS A 93 -15.67 48.84 29.46
N LYS A 94 -15.66 50.00 28.81
CA LYS A 94 -16.39 51.22 29.23
C LYS A 94 -16.18 52.37 28.26
#